data_AF-A0A1H1TDB3-F1
#
_entry.id   AF-A0A1H1TDB3-F1
#
_cell.length_a   1.000
_cell.length_b   1.000
_cell.length_c   1.000
_cell.angle_alpha   90.00
_cell.angle_beta   90.00
_cell.angle_gamma   90.00
#
_symmetry.space_group_name_H-M   'P 1'
#
loop_
_entity.id
_entity.type
_entity.pdbx_description
1 polymer ?
#
loop_
_entity_poly.entity_id
_entity_poly.type
_entity_poly.pdbx_seq_one_letter_code
_entity_poly.pdbx_strand_id
1 'polypeptide(L)'
;MRQAAPAIPPSLLIELTTCPDALAEAQALRYRVFAEECGARLSTPVAGLDIDEFDTHCEHLLVRDQLTGNVVATTRLLDSEGSKCAGGFYSGVYFF
;
A
#
# COMPACT_ATOMS: atom_id res chain seq x y z
N MET A 1 -25.48 -27.66 -1.31
CA MET A 1 -24.01 -27.88 -1.35
C MET A 1 -23.46 -27.04 -2.50
N ARG A 2 -22.77 -25.93 -2.22
CA ARG A 2 -22.06 -25.15 -3.26
C ARG A 2 -20.67 -25.76 -3.41
N GLN A 3 -20.41 -26.36 -4.56
CA GLN A 3 -19.10 -26.88 -4.89
C GLN A 3 -18.20 -25.70 -5.26
N ALA A 4 -17.14 -25.47 -4.49
CA ALA A 4 -16.13 -24.48 -4.84
C ALA A 4 -15.39 -24.95 -6.10
N ALA A 5 -15.31 -24.08 -7.11
CA ALA A 5 -14.47 -24.32 -8.28
C ALA A 5 -13.00 -24.45 -7.84
N PRO A 6 -12.17 -25.24 -8.54
CA PRO A 6 -10.75 -25.34 -8.22
C PRO A 6 -10.11 -23.95 -8.33
N ALA A 7 -9.54 -23.47 -7.22
CA ALA A 7 -8.81 -22.20 -7.21
C ALA A 7 -7.52 -22.38 -8.01
N ILE A 8 -7.44 -21.75 -9.18
CA ILE A 8 -6.16 -21.54 -9.87
C ILE A 8 -5.32 -20.70 -8.89
N PRO A 9 -4.08 -21.12 -8.54
CA PRO A 9 -3.25 -20.30 -7.67
C PRO A 9 -3.09 -18.93 -8.33
N PRO A 10 -3.34 -17.83 -7.62
CA PRO A 10 -3.29 -16.51 -8.21
C PRO A 10 -1.89 -16.28 -8.79
N SER A 11 -1.83 -15.88 -10.06
CA SER A 11 -0.58 -15.45 -10.66
C SER A 11 -0.30 -14.04 -10.16
N LEU A 12 0.66 -13.90 -9.25
CA LEU A 12 0.98 -12.62 -8.62
C LEU A 12 2.14 -11.94 -9.34
N LEU A 13 1.98 -10.66 -9.65
CA LEU A 13 3.04 -9.78 -10.16
C LEU A 13 3.48 -8.83 -9.04
N ILE A 14 4.78 -8.57 -8.96
CA ILE A 14 5.35 -7.56 -8.06
C ILE A 14 5.87 -6.41 -8.91
N GLU A 15 5.55 -5.18 -8.51
CA GLU A 15 6.06 -3.97 -9.13
C GLU A 15 6.53 -2.96 -8.08
N LEU A 16 7.60 -2.24 -8.39
CA LEU A 16 8.04 -1.04 -7.66
C LEU A 16 7.60 0.18 -8.46
N THR A 17 6.95 1.13 -7.81
CA THR A 17 6.38 2.27 -8.51
C THR A 17 6.41 3.54 -7.68
N THR A 18 6.56 4.65 -8.40
CA THR A 18 6.29 6.02 -7.96
C THR A 18 5.23 6.67 -8.86
N CYS A 19 4.59 5.88 -9.75
CA CYS A 19 3.56 6.36 -10.66
C CYS A 19 2.30 6.77 -9.86
N PRO A 20 1.75 7.98 -10.08
CA PRO A 20 0.58 8.46 -9.34
C PRO A 20 -0.64 7.54 -9.43
N ASP A 21 -0.89 6.93 -10.59
CA ASP A 21 -2.06 6.07 -10.79
C ASP A 21 -1.94 4.78 -9.95
N ALA A 22 -0.78 4.14 -9.98
CA ALA A 22 -0.51 2.95 -9.18
C ALA A 22 -0.48 3.27 -7.68
N LEU A 23 0.05 4.44 -7.30
CA LEU A 23 0.02 4.91 -5.92
C LEU A 23 -1.42 5.10 -5.42
N ALA A 24 -2.33 5.63 -6.23
CA ALA A 24 -3.73 5.76 -5.86
C ALA A 24 -4.39 4.40 -5.57
N GLU A 25 -4.05 3.35 -6.35
CA GLU A 25 -4.52 1.98 -6.07
C GLU A 25 -4.00 1.45 -4.72
N ALA A 26 -2.72 1.70 -4.42
CA ALA A 26 -2.12 1.32 -3.14
C ALA A 26 -2.76 2.08 -1.96
N GLN A 27 -3.00 3.39 -2.11
CA GLN A 27 -3.67 4.23 -1.12
C GLN A 27 -5.12 3.78 -0.86
N ALA A 28 -5.85 3.40 -1.92
CA ALA A 28 -7.20 2.85 -1.80
C ALA A 28 -7.20 1.50 -1.07
N LEU A 29 -6.22 0.63 -1.36
CA LEU A 29 -6.08 -0.64 -0.65
C LEU A 29 -5.79 -0.42 0.85
N ARG A 30 -4.85 0.47 1.18
CA ARG A 30 -4.55 0.82 2.57
C ARG A 30 -5.75 1.41 3.29
N TYR A 31 -6.52 2.28 2.64
CA TYR A 31 -7.75 2.83 3.21
C TYR A 31 -8.74 1.73 3.58
N ARG A 32 -9.03 0.80 2.67
CA ARG A 32 -9.94 -0.32 2.94
C ARG A 32 -9.50 -1.12 4.16
N VAL A 33 -8.21 -1.49 4.21
CA VAL A 33 -7.68 -2.27 5.33
C VAL A 33 -7.73 -1.46 6.64
N PHE A 34 -7.18 -0.25 6.67
CA PHE A 34 -7.06 0.49 7.92
C PHE A 34 -8.39 1.11 8.39
N ALA A 35 -9.12 1.79 7.51
CA ALA A 35 -10.35 2.48 7.88
C ALA A 35 -11.55 1.53 7.95
N GLU A 36 -11.74 0.66 6.97
CA GLU A 36 -12.94 -0.17 6.88
C GLU A 36 -12.81 -1.47 7.70
N GLU A 37 -11.68 -2.15 7.61
CA GLU A 37 -11.49 -3.43 8.31
C GLU A 37 -10.96 -3.24 9.75
N CYS A 38 -9.97 -2.36 9.95
CA CYS A 38 -9.39 -2.11 11.28
C CYS A 38 -10.08 -0.99 12.06
N GLY A 39 -10.98 -0.21 11.44
CA GLY A 39 -11.73 0.87 12.10
C GLY A 39 -10.88 2.10 12.46
N ALA A 40 -9.72 2.30 11.83
CA ALA A 40 -8.90 3.48 12.02
C ALA A 40 -9.59 4.74 11.50
N ARG A 41 -9.38 5.87 12.17
CA ARG A 41 -9.80 7.18 11.68
C ARG A 41 -8.64 7.83 10.95
N LEU A 42 -8.70 7.80 9.62
CA LEU A 42 -7.65 8.36 8.77
C LEU A 42 -7.93 9.84 8.49
N SER A 43 -6.94 10.69 8.72
CA SER A 43 -6.97 12.09 8.29
C SER A 43 -6.35 12.17 6.90
N THR A 44 -7.19 12.03 5.88
CA THR A 44 -6.76 12.03 4.47
C THR A 44 -7.33 13.24 3.72
N PRO A 45 -6.57 13.85 2.80
CA PRO A 45 -7.07 14.91 1.93
C PRO A 45 -8.09 14.42 0.89
N VAL A 46 -8.13 13.12 0.58
CA VAL A 46 -9.03 12.53 -0.42
C VAL A 46 -9.82 11.38 0.20
N ALA A 47 -11.15 11.47 0.16
CA ALA A 47 -12.02 10.44 0.69
C ALA A 47 -11.77 9.08 0.02
N GLY A 48 -11.67 8.02 0.82
CA GLY A 48 -11.42 6.65 0.33
C GLY A 48 -9.96 6.30 0.03
N LEU A 49 -9.02 7.22 0.27
CA LEU A 49 -7.59 6.99 0.09
C LEU A 49 -6.83 7.22 1.41
N ASP A 50 -5.85 6.36 1.73
CA ASP A 50 -4.92 6.58 2.84
C ASP A 50 -3.69 7.32 2.31
N ILE A 51 -3.68 8.66 2.41
CA ILE A 51 -2.61 9.53 1.91
C ILE A 51 -1.93 10.22 3.10
N ASP A 52 -0.61 10.11 3.19
CA ASP A 52 0.19 10.80 4.19
C ASP A 52 1.48 11.40 3.59
N GLU A 53 2.23 12.13 4.41
CA GLU A 53 3.47 12.83 4.01
C GLU A 53 4.61 11.89 3.62
N PHE A 54 4.56 10.61 4.03
CA PHE A 54 5.61 9.65 3.68
C PHE A 54 5.46 9.13 2.26
N ASP A 55 4.27 9.21 1.65
CA ASP A 55 4.02 8.69 0.31
C ASP A 55 4.96 9.30 -0.74
N THR A 56 5.34 10.57 -0.58
CA THR A 56 6.27 11.26 -1.49
C THR A 56 7.74 10.87 -1.31
N HIS A 57 8.07 10.18 -0.23
CA HIS A 57 9.43 9.79 0.11
C HIS A 57 9.69 8.29 -0.07
N CYS A 58 8.65 7.50 -0.31
CA CYS A 58 8.74 6.06 -0.45
C CYS A 58 8.69 5.62 -1.91
N GLU A 59 9.44 4.58 -2.25
CA GLU A 59 9.02 3.69 -3.33
C GLU A 59 7.88 2.80 -2.83
N HIS A 60 6.91 2.52 -3.70
CA HIS A 60 5.77 1.69 -3.34
C HIS A 60 5.90 0.34 -4.02
N LEU A 61 6.00 -0.72 -3.23
CA LEU A 61 5.97 -2.10 -3.72
C LEU A 61 4.52 -2.57 -3.72
N LEU A 62 4.01 -2.89 -4.90
CA LEU A 62 2.66 -3.39 -5.10
C LEU A 62 2.72 -4.87 -5.50
N VAL A 63 1.77 -5.63 -4.99
CA VAL A 63 1.49 -7.00 -5.45
C VAL A 63 0.15 -6.99 -6.15
N ARG A 64 0.15 -7.39 -7.42
CA ARG A 64 -1.03 -7.41 -8.29
C ARG A 64 -1.43 -8.83 -8.63
N ASP A 65 -2.71 -9.13 -8.49
CA ASP A 65 -3.28 -10.35 -9.03
C ASP A 65 -3.45 -10.19 -10.55
N GLN A 66 -2.73 -11.00 -11.33
CA GLN A 66 -2.77 -10.91 -12.80
C GLN A 66 -4.12 -11.34 -13.39
N LEU A 67 -4.93 -12.11 -12.66
CA LEU A 67 -6.24 -12.52 -13.16
C LEU A 67 -7.23 -11.36 -13.10
N THR A 68 -7.27 -10.65 -11.98
CA THR A 68 -8.22 -9.55 -11.76
C THR A 68 -7.65 -8.19 -12.12
N GLY A 69 -6.32 -8.08 -12.23
CA GLY A 69 -5.61 -6.82 -12.38
C GLY A 69 -5.55 -5.99 -11.11
N ASN A 70 -6.09 -6.45 -9.98
CA ASN A 70 -6.19 -5.64 -8.76
C ASN A 70 -4.91 -5.69 -7.93
N VAL A 71 -4.57 -4.58 -7.28
CA VAL A 71 -3.57 -4.56 -6.20
C VAL A 71 -4.17 -5.27 -4.98
N VAL A 72 -3.47 -6.31 -4.52
CA VAL A 72 -3.89 -7.18 -3.41
C VAL A 72 -3.00 -7.06 -2.18
N ALA A 73 -1.79 -6.50 -2.33
CA ALA A 73 -0.94 -6.10 -1.21
C ALA A 73 -0.08 -4.90 -1.62
N THR A 74 0.32 -4.10 -0.63
CA THR A 74 1.25 -2.99 -0.84
C THR A 74 2.12 -2.78 0.39
N THR A 75 3.37 -2.37 0.18
CA THR A 75 4.25 -1.89 1.26
C THR A 75 5.07 -0.70 0.78
N ARG A 76 5.44 0.16 1.72
CA ARG A 76 6.29 1.33 1.46
C ARG A 76 7.75 0.96 1.73
N LEU A 77 8.62 1.32 0.81
CA LEU A 77 10.06 1.22 0.97
C LEU A 77 10.61 2.63 1.11
N LEU A 78 11.04 2.96 2.32
CA LEU A 78 11.73 4.21 2.61
C LEU A 78 13.23 3.95 2.57
N ASP A 79 13.91 4.45 1.54
CA ASP A 79 15.36 4.30 1.42
C ASP A 79 16.12 5.35 2.25
N SER A 80 17.45 5.29 2.22
CA SER A 80 18.29 6.18 3.02
C SER A 80 18.24 7.65 2.59
N GLU A 81 17.86 7.95 1.35
CA GLU A 81 17.70 9.33 0.87
C GLU A 81 16.31 9.87 1.24
N GLY A 82 15.26 9.07 1.04
CA GLY A 82 13.91 9.35 1.50
C GLY A 82 13.85 9.57 3.02
N SER A 83 14.59 8.77 3.79
CA SER A 83 14.72 8.93 5.25
C SER A 83 15.28 10.30 5.64
N LYS A 84 16.27 10.84 4.91
CA LYS A 84 16.80 12.19 5.19
C LYS A 84 15.77 13.28 4.90
N CYS A 85 14.98 13.13 3.83
CA CYS A 85 13.93 14.08 3.46
C CYS A 85 12.71 14.02 4.39
N ALA A 86 12.40 12.83 4.91
CA ALA A 86 11.29 12.60 5.87
C ALA A 86 11.67 12.89 7.34
N GLY A 87 12.89 13.36 7.62
CA GLY A 87 13.35 13.67 8.98
C GLY A 87 13.84 12.48 9.81
N GLY A 88 14.06 11.32 9.19
CA GLY A 88 14.59 10.09 9.78
C GLY A 88 13.83 8.85 9.31
N PHE A 89 14.27 7.66 9.78
CA PHE A 89 13.47 6.45 9.61
C PHE A 89 12.32 6.47 10.62
N TYR A 90 11.13 6.01 10.21
CA TYR A 90 10.01 5.77 11.13
C TYR A 90 10.42 4.89 12.34
N SER A 91 11.35 3.94 12.15
CA SER A 91 11.90 3.09 13.23
C SER A 91 12.78 3.84 14.24
N GLY A 92 13.34 5.00 13.88
CA GLY A 92 14.16 5.82 14.77
C GLY A 92 13.37 6.55 15.87
N VAL A 93 12.03 6.59 15.76
CA VAL A 93 11.15 7.20 16.76
C VAL A 93 10.79 6.23 17.89
N TYR A 94 10.93 4.91 17.65
CA TYR A 94 10.48 3.86 18.57
C TYR A 94 11.59 2.94 19.09
N PHE A 95 12.84 3.12 18.64
CA PHE A 95 14.01 2.43 19.20
C PHE A 95 15.08 3.45 19.59
N PHE A 96 15.11 3.76 20.88
CA PHE A 96 16.24 4.38 21.59
C PHE A 96 16.84 3.35 22.55
#